data_AF-J2NEC9-F1
#
_entry.id   AF-J2NEC9-F1
#
_cell.length_a   1.000
_cell.length_b   1.000
_cell.length_c   1.000
_cell.angle_alpha   90.00
_cell.angle_beta   90.00
_cell.angle_gamma   90.00
#
_symmetry.space_group_name_H-M   'P 1'
#
loop_
_entity.id
_entity.type
_entity.pdbx_description
1 polymer ?
#
loop_
_entity_poly.entity_id
_entity_poly.type
_entity_poly.pdbx_seq_one_letter_code
_entity_poly.pdbx_strand_id
1 'polypeptide(L)'
;MSSIPLSEQLRAMAFVDELRHQQKQVQEHLDLPRRRAEIAERIRAYYLSNNIAFDDDLIEQGVRQVFAHRLMFEAPPLNGFDAWLVKTLTHRSKMRFWSGFIAMFLAAFMVAFVMGAFSQNPHFGAIFYSDDKIREVARAAAEVRSERRDLYKEIDKQRRALIALQNSNVQQPDAYASQLLERAQKAMPISDVRTEIGASEPVSRANVAVIEPQVNALKAEKNALNRALYSAETDIKYARGILEIRQGVKEMLQDPRRAAALAQFSDLDGRLAELDQQLKHVNSFDSHMDASSTYRELSSDLWPDKDLLELQSQRAYELKTRLAEKSVPEEIREELQVKMREIDAELKKGDSDAAEKKISHLTKQLKAAGYWTR
;
A
#
# COMPACT_ATOMS: atom_id res chain seq x y z
N MET A 1 46.58 2.36 -83.84
CA MET A 1 46.16 3.77 -83.97
C MET A 1 44.65 3.78 -84.04
N SER A 2 44.00 4.01 -82.89
CA SER A 2 42.55 3.90 -82.75
C SER A 2 41.91 5.21 -83.20
N SER A 3 41.17 5.18 -84.30
CA SER A 3 40.44 6.34 -84.81
C SER A 3 39.34 6.72 -83.83
N ILE A 4 39.51 7.88 -83.18
CA ILE A 4 38.48 8.48 -82.33
C ILE A 4 37.23 8.67 -83.21
N PRO A 5 36.05 8.20 -82.77
CA PRO A 5 34.82 8.33 -83.55
C PRO A 5 34.52 9.83 -83.77
N LEU A 6 34.14 10.17 -85.01
CA LEU A 6 33.88 11.55 -85.44
C LEU A 6 32.88 12.29 -84.52
N SER A 7 31.94 11.56 -83.92
CA SER A 7 30.98 12.08 -82.95
C SER A 7 31.61 12.63 -81.68
N GLU A 8 32.74 12.08 -81.24
CA GLU A 8 33.46 12.51 -80.04
C GLU A 8 34.37 13.71 -80.32
N GLN A 9 34.95 13.78 -81.52
CA GLN A 9 35.67 14.98 -81.98
C GLN A 9 34.74 16.18 -82.14
N LEU A 10 33.55 16.00 -82.72
CA LEU A 10 32.56 17.07 -82.87
C LEU A 10 32.03 17.55 -81.50
N ARG A 11 31.90 16.64 -80.52
CA ARG A 11 31.44 16.99 -79.16
C ARG A 11 32.51 17.72 -78.36
N ALA A 12 33.78 17.32 -78.48
CA ALA A 12 34.90 18.01 -77.87
C ALA A 12 35.10 19.42 -78.46
N MET A 13 34.92 19.57 -79.78
CA MET A 13 34.99 20.87 -80.44
C MET A 13 33.88 21.83 -79.99
N ALA A 14 32.64 21.34 -79.89
CA ALA A 14 31.52 22.14 -79.37
C ALA A 14 31.76 22.62 -77.92
N PHE A 15 32.32 21.75 -77.07
CA PHE A 15 32.67 22.10 -75.69
C PHE A 15 33.82 23.12 -75.61
N VAL A 16 34.82 22.99 -76.48
CA VAL A 16 35.93 23.97 -76.56
C VAL A 16 35.45 25.33 -77.10
N ASP A 17 34.52 25.35 -78.06
CA ASP A 17 33.94 26.59 -78.55
C ASP A 17 33.07 27.27 -77.48
N GLU A 18 32.32 26.50 -76.69
CA GLU A 18 31.54 27.05 -75.57
C GLU A 18 32.44 27.63 -74.48
N LEU A 19 33.55 26.97 -74.14
CA LEU A 19 34.55 27.51 -73.21
C LEU A 19 35.25 28.76 -73.76
N ARG A 20 35.56 28.81 -75.06
CA ARG A 20 36.11 30.01 -75.70
C ARG A 20 35.11 31.16 -75.68
N HIS A 21 33.83 30.87 -75.88
CA HIS A 21 32.77 31.88 -75.87
C HIS A 21 32.56 32.44 -74.46
N GLN A 22 32.58 31.58 -73.43
CA GLN A 22 32.52 32.01 -72.02
C GLN A 22 33.79 32.77 -71.61
N GLN A 23 34.98 32.32 -72.03
CA GLN A 23 36.24 33.02 -71.76
C GLN A 23 36.28 34.39 -72.44
N LYS A 24 35.73 34.52 -73.65
CA LYS A 24 35.60 35.78 -74.37
C LYS A 24 34.62 36.73 -73.68
N GLN A 25 33.48 36.24 -73.20
CA GLN A 25 32.53 37.05 -72.42
C GLN A 25 33.12 37.49 -71.07
N VAL A 26 33.88 36.61 -70.40
CA VAL A 26 34.58 36.95 -69.16
C VAL A 26 35.66 37.99 -69.43
N GLN A 27 36.44 37.88 -70.51
CA GLN A 27 37.45 38.88 -70.90
C GLN A 27 36.82 40.23 -71.31
N GLU A 28 35.74 40.23 -72.10
CA GLU A 28 34.98 41.44 -72.46
C GLU A 28 34.45 42.18 -71.22
N HIS A 29 34.13 41.46 -70.14
CA HIS A 29 33.68 42.05 -68.87
C HIS A 29 34.81 42.31 -67.84
N LEU A 30 36.04 41.83 -68.09
CA LEU A 30 37.23 42.00 -67.21
C LEU A 30 38.29 42.97 -67.77
N ASP A 31 38.04 43.67 -68.88
CA ASP A 31 38.93 44.70 -69.41
C ASP A 31 38.94 45.97 -68.53
N LEU A 32 39.60 45.85 -67.37
CA LEU A 32 39.77 46.89 -66.36
C LEU A 32 40.38 48.20 -66.91
N PRO A 33 41.36 48.22 -67.83
CA PRO A 33 41.90 49.47 -68.38
C PRO A 33 40.86 50.24 -69.21
N ARG A 34 40.05 49.54 -70.00
CA ARG A 34 39.03 50.16 -70.87
C ARG A 34 37.89 50.76 -70.04
N ARG A 35 37.42 50.05 -69.01
CA ARG A 35 36.44 50.56 -68.05
C ARG A 35 36.94 51.77 -67.27
N ARG A 36 38.22 51.81 -66.89
CA ARG A 36 38.82 52.98 -66.23
C ARG A 36 38.78 54.22 -67.13
N ALA A 37 39.12 54.05 -68.40
CA ALA A 37 39.06 55.14 -69.38
C ALA A 37 37.62 55.64 -69.59
N GLU A 38 36.65 54.75 -69.77
CA GLU A 38 35.23 55.12 -69.92
C GLU A 38 34.69 55.88 -68.70
N ILE A 39 35.06 55.44 -67.49
CA ILE A 39 34.61 56.10 -66.25
C ILE A 39 35.29 57.46 -66.09
N ALA A 40 36.60 57.58 -66.38
CA ALA A 40 37.29 58.85 -66.37
C ALA A 40 36.64 59.84 -67.36
N GLU A 41 36.33 59.41 -68.58
CA GLU A 41 35.62 60.24 -69.56
C GLU A 41 34.23 60.67 -69.09
N ARG A 42 33.47 59.77 -68.46
CA ARG A 42 32.15 60.10 -67.93
C ARG A 42 32.22 61.11 -66.78
N ILE A 43 33.27 61.03 -65.96
CA ILE A 43 33.54 61.99 -64.89
C ILE A 43 33.93 63.35 -65.50
N ARG A 44 34.81 63.39 -66.52
CA ARG A 44 35.15 64.62 -67.25
C ARG A 44 33.91 65.30 -67.81
N ALA A 45 33.06 64.54 -68.51
CA ALA A 45 31.82 65.06 -69.09
C ALA A 45 30.87 65.65 -68.03
N TYR A 46 30.84 65.08 -66.82
CA TYR A 46 30.07 65.59 -65.70
C TYR A 46 30.65 66.91 -65.14
N TYR A 47 31.97 67.01 -64.94
CA TYR A 47 32.58 68.25 -64.45
C TYR A 47 32.46 69.39 -65.47
N LEU A 48 32.59 69.08 -66.77
CA LEU A 48 32.35 70.04 -67.86
C LEU A 48 30.90 70.54 -67.89
N SER A 49 29.91 69.65 -67.74
CA SER A 49 28.50 70.06 -67.77
C SER A 49 28.07 70.87 -66.54
N ASN A 50 28.78 70.74 -65.42
CA ASN A 50 28.53 71.50 -64.19
C ASN A 50 29.42 72.75 -64.05
N ASN A 51 30.22 73.08 -65.08
CA ASN A 51 31.09 74.26 -65.12
C ASN A 51 32.10 74.34 -63.96
N ILE A 52 32.62 73.19 -63.53
CA ILE A 52 33.61 73.06 -62.45
C ILE A 52 34.99 72.84 -63.08
N ALA A 53 35.99 73.65 -62.70
CA ALA A 53 37.37 73.45 -63.13
C ALA A 53 37.93 72.16 -62.50
N PHE A 54 38.55 71.29 -63.31
CA PHE A 54 39.15 70.04 -62.85
C PHE A 54 40.55 69.84 -63.44
N ASP A 55 41.36 69.06 -62.75
CA ASP A 55 42.67 68.60 -63.18
C ASP A 55 42.55 67.15 -63.67
N ASP A 56 43.04 66.86 -64.88
CA ASP A 56 42.86 65.56 -65.52
C ASP A 56 43.65 64.45 -64.83
N ASP A 57 44.85 64.79 -64.32
CA ASP A 57 45.71 63.84 -63.61
C ASP A 57 45.06 63.39 -62.28
N LEU A 58 44.27 64.27 -61.67
CA LEU A 58 43.59 64.03 -60.40
C LEU A 58 42.37 63.11 -60.58
N ILE A 59 41.67 63.20 -61.71
CA ILE A 59 40.59 62.28 -62.08
C ILE A 59 41.14 60.88 -62.32
N GLU A 60 42.24 60.76 -63.07
CA GLU A 60 42.82 59.45 -63.38
C GLU A 60 43.35 58.75 -62.11
N GLN A 61 44.02 59.49 -61.21
CA GLN A 61 44.46 58.98 -59.92
C GLN A 61 43.29 58.53 -59.04
N GLY A 62 42.20 59.32 -58.97
CA GLY A 62 41.01 58.99 -58.22
C GLY A 62 40.33 57.70 -58.72
N VAL A 63 40.17 57.56 -60.04
CA VAL A 63 39.62 56.34 -60.65
C VAL A 63 40.52 55.14 -60.34
N ARG A 64 41.85 55.29 -60.47
CA ARG A 64 42.80 54.22 -60.16
C ARG A 64 42.71 53.77 -58.70
N GLN A 65 42.58 54.70 -57.75
CA GLN A 65 42.48 54.39 -56.32
C GLN A 65 41.17 53.68 -55.97
N VAL A 66 40.04 54.11 -56.55
CA VAL A 66 38.73 53.46 -56.33
C VAL A 66 38.73 52.02 -56.83
N PHE A 67 39.35 51.76 -57.99
CA PHE A 67 39.50 50.40 -58.50
C PHE A 67 40.50 49.55 -57.70
N ALA A 68 41.54 50.16 -57.11
CA ALA A 68 42.45 49.46 -56.21
C ALA A 68 41.76 49.04 -54.91
N HIS A 69 40.93 49.92 -54.34
CA HIS A 69 40.24 49.66 -53.07
C HIS A 69 39.12 48.62 -53.20
N ARG A 70 38.41 48.57 -54.34
CA ARG A 70 37.37 47.55 -54.61
C ARG A 70 37.88 46.12 -54.77
N LEU A 71 39.20 45.92 -54.92
CA LEU A 71 39.81 44.60 -55.07
C LEU A 71 40.43 44.06 -53.77
N MET A 72 40.41 44.84 -52.68
CA MET A 72 40.86 44.37 -51.37
C MET A 72 39.66 43.86 -50.58
N PHE A 73 39.66 42.56 -50.28
CA PHE A 73 38.70 41.96 -49.37
C PHE A 73 39.14 42.23 -47.93
N GLU A 74 38.53 43.19 -47.26
CA GLU A 74 38.67 43.33 -45.80
C GLU A 74 37.77 42.30 -45.11
N ALA A 75 38.40 41.26 -44.55
CA ALA A 75 37.68 40.28 -43.75
C ALA A 75 37.24 40.90 -42.41
N PRO A 76 35.95 40.83 -42.04
CA PRO A 76 35.51 41.31 -40.73
C PRO A 76 36.14 40.48 -39.59
N PRO A 77 36.50 41.10 -38.45
CA PRO A 77 37.04 40.36 -37.32
C PRO A 77 35.97 39.40 -36.76
N LEU A 78 36.21 38.10 -36.92
CA LEU A 78 35.31 37.04 -36.44
C LEU A 78 35.42 36.88 -34.92
N ASN A 79 34.27 36.76 -34.26
CA ASN A 79 34.19 36.53 -32.82
C ASN A 79 34.65 35.10 -32.47
N GLY A 80 35.12 34.85 -31.24
CA GLY A 80 35.78 33.58 -30.89
C GLY A 80 34.93 32.32 -31.12
N PHE A 81 33.60 32.43 -30.98
CA PHE A 81 32.66 31.35 -31.24
C PHE A 81 32.47 31.09 -32.74
N ASP A 82 32.47 32.15 -33.56
CA ASP A 82 32.38 32.05 -35.02
C ASP A 82 33.65 31.46 -35.61
N ALA A 83 34.82 31.83 -35.06
CA ALA A 83 36.09 31.22 -35.43
C ALA A 83 36.13 29.71 -35.12
N TRP A 84 35.55 29.30 -33.98
CA TRP A 84 35.43 27.89 -33.62
C TRP A 84 34.45 27.13 -34.54
N LEU A 85 33.30 27.73 -34.84
CA LEU A 85 32.29 27.16 -35.75
C LEU A 85 32.85 26.98 -37.16
N VAL A 86 33.48 28.01 -37.72
CA VAL A 86 34.09 27.97 -39.06
C VAL A 86 35.20 26.91 -39.10
N LYS A 87 36.07 26.85 -38.10
CA LYS A 87 37.15 25.85 -38.03
C LYS A 87 36.63 24.42 -37.91
N THR A 88 35.50 24.23 -37.23
CA THR A 88 34.88 22.90 -37.01
C THR A 88 34.08 22.45 -38.24
N LEU A 89 33.35 23.35 -38.90
CA LEU A 89 32.58 23.06 -40.11
C LEU A 89 33.43 22.89 -41.37
N THR A 90 34.55 23.60 -41.49
CA THR A 90 35.46 23.49 -42.66
C THR A 90 36.32 22.21 -42.61
N HIS A 91 36.50 21.59 -41.44
CA HIS A 91 37.20 20.32 -41.29
C HIS A 91 36.30 19.11 -41.66
N ARG A 92 35.87 19.08 -42.93
CA ARG A 92 35.00 18.03 -43.51
C ARG A 92 35.51 16.58 -43.31
N SER A 93 36.81 16.38 -43.06
CA SER A 93 37.39 15.04 -42.87
C SER A 93 37.03 14.37 -41.53
N LYS A 94 36.59 15.12 -40.51
CA LYS A 94 36.18 14.57 -39.20
C LYS A 94 34.67 14.32 -39.09
N MET A 95 33.89 14.68 -40.11
CA MET A 95 32.42 14.61 -40.11
C MET A 95 31.90 13.15 -40.05
N ARG A 96 32.65 12.18 -40.59
CA ARG A 96 32.31 10.74 -40.54
C ARG A 96 32.43 10.14 -39.14
N PHE A 97 33.25 10.74 -38.27
CA PHE A 97 33.39 10.31 -36.87
C PHE A 97 32.25 10.86 -36.00
N TRP A 98 31.81 12.09 -36.28
CA TRP A 98 30.69 12.72 -35.58
C TRP A 98 29.33 12.18 -36.03
N SER A 99 29.17 11.73 -37.29
CA SER A 99 27.91 11.13 -37.75
C SER A 99 27.55 9.85 -37.00
N GLY A 100 28.55 9.03 -36.64
CA GLY A 100 28.33 7.82 -35.83
C GLY A 100 27.90 8.14 -34.40
N PHE A 101 28.55 9.11 -33.76
CA PHE A 101 28.18 9.55 -32.41
C PHE A 101 26.79 10.20 -32.36
N ILE A 102 26.45 11.04 -33.35
CA ILE A 102 25.13 11.66 -33.45
C ILE A 102 24.05 10.59 -33.65
N ALA A 103 24.26 9.63 -34.55
CA ALA A 103 23.31 8.53 -34.78
C ALA A 103 23.10 7.66 -33.54
N MET A 104 24.17 7.35 -32.81
CA MET A 104 24.11 6.57 -31.57
C MET A 104 23.39 7.35 -30.44
N PHE A 105 23.65 8.64 -30.30
CA PHE A 105 22.93 9.50 -29.35
C PHE A 105 21.45 9.63 -29.71
N LEU A 106 21.11 9.77 -30.99
CA LEU A 106 19.71 9.83 -31.43
C LEU A 106 18.99 8.50 -31.18
N ALA A 107 19.66 7.37 -31.41
CA ALA A 107 19.12 6.05 -31.12
C ALA A 107 18.93 5.85 -29.61
N ALA A 108 19.91 6.21 -28.78
CA ALA A 108 19.81 6.14 -27.33
C ALA A 108 18.71 7.07 -26.80
N PHE A 109 18.57 8.28 -27.37
CA PHE A 109 17.51 9.22 -27.01
C PHE A 109 16.14 8.70 -27.43
N MET A 110 15.99 8.11 -28.62
CA MET A 110 14.75 7.45 -29.04
C MET A 110 14.39 6.28 -28.12
N VAL A 111 15.36 5.45 -27.76
CA VAL A 111 15.13 4.34 -26.81
C VAL A 111 14.72 4.88 -25.44
N ALA A 112 15.41 5.90 -24.92
CA ALA A 112 15.07 6.52 -23.64
C ALA A 112 13.72 7.25 -23.66
N PHE A 113 13.38 7.92 -24.77
CA PHE A 113 12.11 8.60 -24.96
C PHE A 113 10.95 7.62 -25.07
N VAL A 114 11.13 6.53 -25.83
CA VAL A 114 10.18 5.43 -25.88
C VAL A 114 10.06 4.79 -24.49
N MET A 115 11.16 4.41 -23.84
CA MET A 115 11.13 3.80 -22.50
C MET A 115 10.50 4.73 -21.44
N GLY A 116 10.74 6.03 -21.52
CA GLY A 116 10.11 7.05 -20.69
C GLY A 116 8.60 7.18 -20.94
N ALA A 117 8.17 7.23 -22.19
CA ALA A 117 6.76 7.23 -22.57
C ALA A 117 6.04 5.93 -22.18
N PHE A 118 6.74 4.79 -22.24
CA PHE A 118 6.27 3.49 -21.77
C PHE A 118 6.07 3.46 -20.25
N SER A 119 6.91 4.15 -19.47
CA SER A 119 6.81 4.17 -18.01
C SER A 119 5.62 4.99 -17.47
N GLN A 120 5.14 5.97 -18.25
CA GLN A 120 4.08 6.88 -17.82
C GLN A 120 2.68 6.46 -18.29
N ASN A 121 2.57 5.51 -19.23
CA ASN A 121 1.28 5.02 -19.75
C ASN A 121 1.03 3.55 -19.34
N PRO A 122 0.18 3.28 -18.33
CA PRO A 122 -0.14 1.91 -17.89
C PRO A 122 -0.83 1.07 -18.98
N HIS A 123 -1.35 1.69 -20.05
CA HIS A 123 -1.96 1.01 -21.19
C HIS A 123 -0.98 0.20 -22.05
N PHE A 124 0.33 0.49 -22.06
CA PHE A 124 1.30 -0.26 -22.88
C PHE A 124 1.85 -1.51 -22.17
N GLY A 125 1.79 -1.58 -20.83
CA GLY A 125 2.11 -2.80 -20.07
C GLY A 125 1.12 -3.95 -20.32
N ALA A 126 -0.08 -3.64 -20.81
CA ALA A 126 -1.13 -4.58 -21.21
C ALA A 126 -0.67 -5.62 -22.25
N ILE A 127 0.35 -5.32 -23.05
CA ILE A 127 0.80 -6.16 -24.17
C ILE A 127 1.48 -7.45 -23.69
N PHE A 128 1.98 -7.50 -22.44
CA PHE A 128 2.73 -8.63 -21.89
C PHE A 128 1.95 -9.50 -20.88
N TYR A 129 0.65 -9.25 -20.66
CA TYR A 129 -0.17 -10.10 -19.77
C TYR A 129 -0.67 -11.34 -20.52
N SER A 130 -0.36 -12.52 -19.98
CA SER A 130 -0.93 -13.78 -20.46
C SER A 130 -2.43 -13.86 -20.17
N ASP A 131 -3.18 -14.59 -20.99
CA ASP A 131 -4.61 -14.81 -20.75
C ASP A 131 -4.88 -15.50 -19.40
N ASP A 132 -3.93 -16.30 -18.92
CA ASP A 132 -3.99 -16.92 -17.59
C ASP A 132 -3.93 -15.88 -16.46
N LYS A 133 -3.06 -14.88 -16.56
CA LYS A 133 -2.96 -13.81 -15.57
C LYS A 133 -4.24 -12.95 -15.53
N ILE A 134 -4.82 -12.68 -16.69
CA ILE A 134 -6.11 -11.96 -16.78
C ILE A 134 -7.22 -12.76 -16.09
N ARG A 135 -7.29 -14.08 -16.34
CA ARG A 135 -8.26 -14.98 -15.67
C ARG A 135 -8.03 -15.06 -14.16
N GLU A 136 -6.78 -15.09 -13.72
CA GLU A 136 -6.42 -15.08 -12.30
C GLU A 136 -6.92 -13.82 -11.60
N VAL A 137 -6.62 -12.64 -12.15
CA VAL A 137 -7.06 -11.36 -11.59
C VAL A 137 -8.59 -11.24 -11.65
N ALA A 138 -9.23 -11.72 -12.72
CA ALA A 138 -10.70 -11.75 -12.83
C ALA A 138 -11.35 -12.63 -11.75
N ARG A 139 -10.81 -13.84 -11.51
CA ARG A 139 -11.29 -14.73 -10.44
C ARG A 139 -11.08 -14.11 -9.07
N ALA A 140 -9.89 -13.58 -8.81
CA ALA A 140 -9.56 -12.90 -7.57
C ALA A 140 -10.48 -11.68 -7.31
N ALA A 141 -10.79 -10.90 -8.34
CA ALA A 141 -11.72 -9.78 -8.23
C ALA A 141 -13.15 -10.26 -7.89
N ALA A 142 -13.63 -11.32 -8.54
CA ALA A 142 -14.94 -11.89 -8.27
C ALA A 142 -15.06 -12.47 -6.85
N GLU A 143 -14.05 -13.21 -6.40
CA GLU A 143 -13.96 -13.79 -5.07
C GLU A 143 -13.97 -12.71 -3.98
N VAL A 144 -13.14 -11.68 -4.11
CA VAL A 144 -13.08 -10.57 -3.15
C VAL A 144 -14.42 -9.84 -3.07
N ARG A 145 -15.14 -9.69 -4.18
CA ARG A 145 -16.48 -9.09 -4.19
C ARG A 145 -17.49 -9.93 -3.41
N SER A 146 -17.52 -11.25 -3.61
CA SER A 146 -18.44 -12.12 -2.88
C SER A 146 -18.11 -12.16 -1.38
N GLU A 147 -16.83 -12.34 -1.04
CA GLU A 147 -16.40 -12.43 0.35
C GLU A 147 -16.65 -11.12 1.11
N ARG A 148 -16.43 -9.96 0.50
CA ARG A 148 -16.74 -8.66 1.15
C ARG A 148 -18.22 -8.52 1.44
N ARG A 149 -19.10 -8.98 0.54
CA ARG A 149 -20.55 -8.94 0.76
C ARG A 149 -20.95 -9.75 1.99
N ASP A 150 -20.40 -10.94 2.15
CA ASP A 150 -20.70 -11.78 3.31
C ASP A 150 -20.04 -11.23 4.58
N LEU A 151 -18.85 -10.66 4.47
CA LEU A 151 -18.18 -9.96 5.56
C LEU A 151 -19.03 -8.80 6.11
N TYR A 152 -19.69 -8.02 5.24
CA TYR A 152 -20.58 -6.96 5.69
C TYR A 152 -21.83 -7.45 6.39
N LYS A 153 -22.41 -8.57 5.94
CA LYS A 153 -23.54 -9.18 6.66
C LYS A 153 -23.14 -9.57 8.07
N GLU A 154 -21.93 -10.12 8.24
CA GLU A 154 -21.44 -10.49 9.57
C GLU A 154 -21.12 -9.26 10.42
N ILE A 155 -20.48 -8.22 9.85
CA ILE A 155 -20.28 -6.93 10.56
C ILE A 155 -21.62 -6.34 11.01
N ASP A 156 -22.65 -6.31 10.16
CA ASP A 156 -23.98 -5.79 10.51
C ASP A 156 -24.66 -6.63 11.59
N LYS A 157 -24.46 -7.94 11.58
CA LYS A 157 -24.95 -8.85 12.63
C LYS A 157 -24.24 -8.56 13.96
N GLN A 158 -22.92 -8.41 13.97
CA GLN A 158 -22.16 -8.10 15.17
C GLN A 158 -22.47 -6.70 15.71
N ARG A 159 -22.68 -5.69 14.85
CA ARG A 159 -23.14 -4.36 15.26
C ARG A 159 -24.49 -4.41 15.97
N ARG A 160 -25.46 -5.16 15.42
CA ARG A 160 -26.77 -5.36 16.06
C ARG A 160 -26.65 -6.06 17.41
N ALA A 161 -25.79 -7.08 17.50
CA ALA A 161 -25.51 -7.77 18.75
C ALA A 161 -24.87 -6.83 19.78
N LEU A 162 -23.91 -6.00 19.37
CA LEU A 162 -23.26 -5.02 20.23
C LEU A 162 -24.28 -4.00 20.76
N ILE A 163 -25.14 -3.43 19.91
CA ILE A 163 -26.17 -2.48 20.35
C ILE A 163 -27.14 -3.15 21.34
N ALA A 164 -27.56 -4.38 21.06
CA ALA A 164 -28.44 -5.12 21.97
C ALA A 164 -27.79 -5.36 23.35
N LEU A 165 -26.51 -5.72 23.38
CA LEU A 165 -25.77 -5.92 24.62
C LEU A 165 -25.48 -4.61 25.35
N GLN A 166 -25.19 -3.52 24.64
CA GLN A 166 -25.06 -2.18 25.23
C GLN A 166 -26.37 -1.77 25.93
N ASN A 167 -27.51 -1.99 25.28
CA ASN A 167 -28.81 -1.72 25.89
C ASN A 167 -29.09 -2.61 27.10
N SER A 168 -28.72 -3.89 27.05
CA SER A 168 -28.84 -4.81 28.20
C SER A 168 -27.95 -4.37 29.38
N ASN A 169 -26.73 -3.94 29.09
CA ASN A 169 -25.80 -3.42 30.09
C ASN A 169 -26.27 -2.08 30.69
N VAL A 170 -27.08 -1.28 29.98
CA VAL A 170 -27.72 -0.10 30.59
C VAL A 170 -28.77 -0.50 31.65
N GLN A 171 -29.47 -1.63 31.45
CA GLN A 171 -30.44 -2.14 32.42
C GLN A 171 -29.76 -2.79 33.64
N GLN A 172 -28.61 -3.43 33.43
CA GLN A 172 -27.79 -4.03 34.47
C GLN A 172 -26.33 -3.61 34.27
N PRO A 173 -25.90 -2.48 34.86
CA PRO A 173 -24.58 -1.92 34.63
C PRO A 173 -23.48 -2.83 35.16
N ASP A 174 -22.64 -3.34 34.25
CA ASP A 174 -21.40 -4.02 34.56
C ASP A 174 -20.22 -3.27 33.89
N ALA A 175 -19.29 -2.79 34.72
CA ALA A 175 -18.17 -1.99 34.25
C ALA A 175 -17.24 -2.76 33.29
N TYR A 176 -17.09 -4.08 33.47
CA TYR A 176 -16.18 -4.91 32.67
C TYR A 176 -16.83 -5.30 31.35
N ALA A 177 -18.12 -5.65 31.37
CA ALA A 177 -18.89 -5.82 30.14
C ALA A 177 -18.88 -4.52 29.31
N SER A 178 -19.00 -3.35 29.95
CA SER A 178 -18.90 -2.04 29.29
C SER A 178 -17.56 -1.85 28.56
N GLN A 179 -16.45 -2.18 29.22
CA GLN A 179 -15.11 -2.07 28.63
C GLN A 179 -14.92 -2.98 27.42
N LEU A 180 -15.40 -4.23 27.50
CA LEU A 180 -15.35 -5.17 26.38
C LEU A 180 -16.20 -4.70 25.19
N LEU A 181 -17.41 -4.20 25.46
CA LEU A 181 -18.28 -3.64 24.43
C LEU A 181 -17.67 -2.38 23.79
N GLU A 182 -17.02 -1.51 24.56
CA GLU A 182 -16.32 -0.34 24.02
C GLU A 182 -15.14 -0.74 23.13
N ARG A 183 -14.36 -1.76 23.55
CA ARG A 183 -13.26 -2.32 22.75
C ARG A 183 -13.77 -2.92 21.44
N ALA A 184 -14.86 -3.68 21.49
CA ALA A 184 -15.53 -4.23 20.31
C ALA A 184 -16.03 -3.12 19.36
N GLN A 185 -16.62 -2.06 19.92
CA GLN A 185 -17.10 -0.92 19.14
C GLN A 185 -15.96 -0.19 18.42
N LYS A 186 -14.82 0.00 19.09
CA LYS A 186 -13.61 0.63 18.52
C LYS A 186 -12.95 -0.24 17.46
N ALA A 187 -13.01 -1.57 17.61
CA ALA A 187 -12.45 -2.51 16.64
C ALA A 187 -13.31 -2.60 15.35
N MET A 188 -14.62 -2.40 15.44
CA MET A 188 -15.48 -2.44 14.26
C MET A 188 -15.33 -1.18 13.39
N PRO A 189 -15.29 -1.32 12.04
CA PRO A 189 -15.31 -0.18 11.15
C PRO A 189 -16.60 0.62 11.39
N ILE A 190 -16.54 1.96 11.39
CA ILE A 190 -17.69 2.85 11.62
C ILE A 190 -18.47 3.07 10.32
N SER A 191 -17.77 3.14 9.19
CA SER A 191 -18.35 3.48 7.90
C SER A 191 -19.21 2.35 7.31
N ASP A 192 -20.26 2.73 6.58
CA ASP A 192 -21.05 1.83 5.74
C ASP A 192 -20.24 1.50 4.48
N VAL A 193 -19.34 0.52 4.61
CA VAL A 193 -18.40 0.13 3.55
C VAL A 193 -19.09 -0.57 2.36
N ARG A 194 -20.43 -0.51 2.29
CA ARG A 194 -21.23 -0.75 1.09
C ARG A 194 -20.97 0.32 0.02
N THR A 195 -20.60 1.52 0.45
CA THR A 195 -20.23 2.59 -0.47
C THR A 195 -18.79 2.39 -0.92
N GLU A 196 -18.71 1.95 -2.17
CA GLU A 196 -17.54 2.00 -3.02
C GLU A 196 -16.50 0.90 -2.77
N ILE A 197 -16.23 0.15 -3.84
CA ILE A 197 -14.90 -0.11 -4.42
C ILE A 197 -14.92 -1.49 -5.12
N GLY A 198 -14.59 -1.49 -6.43
CA GLY A 198 -14.00 -2.67 -7.10
C GLY A 198 -14.59 -3.12 -8.45
N ALA A 199 -14.68 -2.20 -9.42
CA ALA A 199 -14.88 -2.39 -10.87
C ALA A 199 -16.16 -3.14 -11.33
N SER A 200 -17.25 -2.42 -11.59
CA SER A 200 -18.32 -2.90 -12.48
C SER A 200 -17.79 -3.30 -13.86
N GLU A 201 -16.61 -2.82 -14.24
CA GLU A 201 -15.94 -3.17 -15.48
C GLU A 201 -15.33 -4.59 -15.45
N PRO A 202 -15.54 -5.39 -16.51
CA PRO A 202 -14.89 -6.68 -16.65
C PRO A 202 -13.37 -6.52 -16.75
N VAL A 203 -12.64 -7.44 -16.11
CA VAL A 203 -11.17 -7.49 -16.22
C VAL A 203 -10.80 -7.87 -17.65
N SER A 204 -10.00 -7.04 -18.28
CA SER A 204 -9.55 -7.16 -19.66
C SER A 204 -8.05 -6.89 -19.74
N ARG A 205 -7.45 -7.23 -20.88
CA ARG A 205 -6.03 -6.99 -21.12
C ARG A 205 -5.67 -5.50 -20.97
N ALA A 206 -6.58 -4.58 -21.32
CA ALA A 206 -6.35 -3.14 -21.30
C ALA A 206 -6.37 -2.51 -19.90
N ASN A 207 -7.04 -3.14 -18.92
CA ASN A 207 -7.23 -2.59 -17.57
C ASN A 207 -6.63 -3.46 -16.45
N VAL A 208 -6.12 -4.66 -16.75
CA VAL A 208 -5.55 -5.59 -15.75
C VAL A 208 -4.44 -4.94 -14.91
N ALA A 209 -3.56 -4.13 -15.51
CA ALA A 209 -2.48 -3.44 -14.82
C ALA A 209 -2.98 -2.41 -13.77
N VAL A 210 -4.20 -1.91 -13.93
CA VAL A 210 -4.85 -0.99 -12.99
C VAL A 210 -5.69 -1.74 -11.97
N ILE A 211 -6.36 -2.82 -12.38
CA ILE A 211 -7.25 -3.62 -11.51
C ILE A 211 -6.45 -4.50 -10.54
N GLU A 212 -5.34 -5.10 -10.95
CA GLU A 212 -4.53 -5.98 -10.10
C GLU A 212 -4.11 -5.33 -8.75
N PRO A 213 -3.50 -4.12 -8.71
CA PRO A 213 -3.15 -3.49 -7.45
C PRO A 213 -4.40 -3.13 -6.61
N GLN A 214 -5.52 -2.76 -7.24
CA GLN A 214 -6.78 -2.50 -6.53
C GLN A 214 -7.33 -3.76 -5.87
N VAL A 215 -7.33 -4.90 -6.57
CA VAL A 215 -7.77 -6.19 -6.01
C VAL A 215 -6.86 -6.60 -4.84
N ASN A 216 -5.56 -6.39 -4.95
CA ASN A 216 -4.62 -6.69 -3.87
C ASN A 216 -4.83 -5.78 -2.64
N ALA A 217 -5.08 -4.48 -2.85
CA ALA A 217 -5.44 -3.55 -1.78
C ALA A 217 -6.74 -3.97 -1.08
N LEU A 218 -7.76 -4.36 -1.85
CA LEU A 218 -9.03 -4.86 -1.32
C LEU A 218 -8.86 -6.17 -0.52
N LYS A 219 -8.00 -7.08 -0.98
CA LYS A 219 -7.65 -8.30 -0.22
C LYS A 219 -7.01 -7.95 1.12
N ALA A 220 -6.07 -7.00 1.13
CA ALA A 220 -5.41 -6.55 2.35
C ALA A 220 -6.40 -5.91 3.34
N GLU A 221 -7.30 -5.05 2.83
CA GLU A 221 -8.39 -4.44 3.59
C GLU A 221 -9.33 -5.50 4.17
N LYS A 222 -9.80 -6.46 3.36
CA LYS A 222 -10.62 -7.59 3.81
C LYS A 222 -9.96 -8.34 4.96
N ASN A 223 -8.67 -8.65 4.83
CA ASN A 223 -7.93 -9.38 5.86
C ASN A 223 -7.80 -8.56 7.15
N ALA A 224 -7.61 -7.24 7.05
CA ALA A 224 -7.62 -6.35 8.21
C ALA A 224 -8.99 -6.32 8.89
N LEU A 225 -10.07 -6.20 8.11
CA LEU A 225 -11.45 -6.26 8.59
C LEU A 225 -11.79 -7.59 9.27
N ASN A 226 -11.37 -8.72 8.69
CA ASN A 226 -11.57 -10.04 9.30
C ASN A 226 -10.91 -10.15 10.67
N ARG A 227 -9.67 -9.67 10.81
CA ARG A 227 -8.98 -9.67 12.12
C ARG A 227 -9.68 -8.78 13.14
N ALA A 228 -10.11 -7.60 12.71
CA ALA A 228 -10.84 -6.67 13.55
C ALA A 228 -12.21 -7.23 13.99
N LEU A 229 -12.93 -7.85 13.06
CA LEU A 229 -14.20 -8.53 13.32
C LEU A 229 -14.03 -9.69 14.29
N TYR A 230 -13.00 -10.52 14.13
CA TYR A 230 -12.70 -11.62 15.04
C TYR A 230 -12.44 -11.13 16.48
N SER A 231 -11.66 -10.06 16.63
CA SER A 231 -11.44 -9.43 17.94
C SER A 231 -12.75 -8.91 18.53
N ALA A 232 -13.56 -8.21 17.73
CA ALA A 232 -14.83 -7.66 18.20
C ALA A 232 -15.83 -8.75 18.57
N GLU A 233 -15.92 -9.84 17.80
CA GLU A 233 -16.78 -10.98 18.09
C GLU A 233 -16.39 -11.66 19.40
N THR A 234 -15.09 -11.80 19.65
CA THR A 234 -14.56 -12.37 20.89
C THR A 234 -14.97 -11.51 22.10
N ASP A 235 -14.80 -10.20 21.99
CA ASP A 235 -15.18 -9.24 23.03
C ASP A 235 -16.69 -9.22 23.28
N ILE A 236 -17.50 -9.24 22.22
CA ILE A 236 -18.97 -9.33 22.28
C ILE A 236 -19.39 -10.63 22.97
N LYS A 237 -18.74 -11.75 22.65
CA LYS A 237 -19.02 -13.05 23.26
C LYS A 237 -18.72 -13.04 24.76
N TYR A 238 -17.58 -12.50 25.16
CA TYR A 238 -17.22 -12.42 26.58
C TYR A 238 -18.12 -11.45 27.35
N ALA A 239 -18.42 -10.28 26.79
CA ALA A 239 -19.36 -9.34 27.39
C ALA A 239 -20.74 -9.97 27.59
N ARG A 240 -21.24 -10.71 26.58
CA ARG A 240 -22.49 -11.47 26.69
C ARG A 240 -22.43 -12.49 27.83
N GLY A 241 -21.37 -13.29 27.89
CA GLY A 241 -21.20 -14.30 28.94
C GLY A 241 -21.19 -13.69 30.34
N ILE A 242 -20.52 -12.55 30.52
CA ILE A 242 -20.55 -11.81 31.80
C ILE A 242 -21.98 -11.40 32.15
N LEU A 243 -22.69 -10.75 31.22
CA LEU A 243 -24.06 -10.29 31.46
C LEU A 243 -25.03 -11.45 31.75
N GLU A 244 -24.91 -12.57 31.03
CA GLU A 244 -25.70 -13.78 31.26
C GLU A 244 -25.44 -14.37 32.65
N ILE A 245 -24.18 -14.46 33.08
CA ILE A 245 -23.83 -14.95 34.42
C ILE A 245 -24.37 -13.98 35.49
N ARG A 246 -24.22 -12.67 35.31
CA ARG A 246 -24.71 -11.66 36.26
C ARG A 246 -26.22 -11.71 36.41
N GLN A 247 -26.95 -11.85 35.31
CA GLN A 247 -28.40 -11.99 35.33
C GLN A 247 -28.80 -13.32 35.95
N GLY A 248 -28.13 -14.41 35.61
CA GLY A 248 -28.38 -15.73 36.17
C GLY A 248 -28.15 -15.81 37.68
N VAL A 249 -27.10 -15.17 38.20
CA VAL A 249 -26.87 -15.02 39.65
C VAL A 249 -28.03 -14.27 40.31
N LYS A 250 -28.49 -13.17 39.70
CA LYS A 250 -29.62 -12.40 40.23
C LYS A 250 -30.90 -13.23 40.27
N GLU A 251 -31.22 -13.95 39.19
CA GLU A 251 -32.38 -14.84 39.12
C GLU A 251 -32.29 -15.98 40.14
N MET A 252 -31.12 -16.61 40.26
CA MET A 252 -30.86 -17.67 41.22
C MET A 252 -31.08 -17.22 42.66
N LEU A 253 -30.63 -16.01 43.03
CA LEU A 253 -30.81 -15.46 44.38
C LEU A 253 -32.26 -15.03 44.67
N GLN A 254 -33.05 -14.78 43.62
CA GLN A 254 -34.45 -14.37 43.74
C GLN A 254 -35.44 -15.54 43.60
N ASP A 255 -34.98 -16.72 43.18
CA ASP A 255 -35.81 -17.90 42.98
C ASP A 255 -36.32 -18.44 44.34
N PRO A 256 -37.64 -18.39 44.61
CA PRO A 256 -38.20 -18.87 45.87
C PRO A 256 -37.94 -20.35 46.12
N ARG A 257 -37.77 -21.14 45.04
CA ARG A 257 -37.49 -22.58 45.16
C ARG A 257 -36.11 -22.84 45.75
N ARG A 258 -35.16 -21.92 45.55
CA ARG A 258 -33.78 -22.04 46.03
C ARG A 258 -33.58 -21.40 47.41
N ALA A 259 -34.58 -20.72 47.96
CA ALA A 259 -34.47 -20.01 49.25
C ALA A 259 -34.03 -20.92 50.40
N ALA A 260 -34.51 -22.17 50.45
CA ALA A 260 -34.11 -23.14 51.46
C ALA A 260 -32.63 -23.54 51.33
N ALA A 261 -32.18 -23.84 50.10
CA ALA A 261 -30.78 -24.13 49.83
C ALA A 261 -29.89 -22.92 50.14
N LEU A 262 -30.28 -21.71 49.71
CA LEU A 262 -29.54 -20.48 49.97
C LEU A 262 -29.33 -20.23 51.47
N ALA A 263 -30.31 -20.55 52.32
CA ALA A 263 -30.19 -20.39 53.77
C ALA A 263 -29.26 -21.42 54.44
N GLN A 264 -28.99 -22.55 53.79
CA GLN A 264 -28.14 -23.61 54.31
C GLN A 264 -26.67 -23.47 53.91
N PHE A 265 -26.34 -22.70 52.87
CA PHE A 265 -24.96 -22.50 52.43
C PHE A 265 -24.27 -21.44 53.27
N SER A 266 -23.24 -21.84 54.02
CA SER A 266 -22.51 -20.98 54.95
C SER A 266 -21.43 -20.12 54.26
N ASP A 267 -20.95 -20.54 53.09
CA ASP A 267 -19.88 -19.87 52.32
C ASP A 267 -20.38 -19.25 51.00
N LEU A 268 -21.69 -19.01 50.87
CA LEU A 268 -22.29 -18.45 49.65
C LEU A 268 -21.65 -17.12 49.24
N ASP A 269 -21.45 -16.20 50.19
CA ASP A 269 -20.83 -14.89 49.94
C ASP A 269 -19.39 -15.00 49.42
N GLY A 270 -18.62 -15.97 49.95
CA GLY A 270 -17.25 -16.23 49.52
C GLY A 270 -17.19 -16.69 48.07
N ARG A 271 -18.09 -17.61 47.68
CA ARG A 271 -18.20 -18.12 46.31
C ARG A 271 -18.71 -17.05 45.33
N LEU A 272 -19.67 -16.23 45.74
CA LEU A 272 -20.13 -15.10 44.93
C LEU A 272 -19.03 -14.06 44.72
N ALA A 273 -18.21 -13.80 45.75
CA ALA A 273 -17.06 -12.91 45.63
C ALA A 273 -15.96 -13.47 44.71
N GLU A 274 -15.72 -14.79 44.74
CA GLU A 274 -14.80 -15.46 43.80
C GLU A 274 -15.30 -15.34 42.36
N LEU A 275 -16.58 -15.64 42.13
CA LEU A 275 -17.19 -15.50 40.81
C LEU A 275 -17.13 -14.04 40.32
N ASP A 276 -17.42 -13.08 41.19
CA ASP A 276 -17.27 -11.66 40.88
C ASP A 276 -15.83 -11.33 40.46
N GLN A 277 -14.83 -11.80 41.21
CA GLN A 277 -13.43 -11.60 40.87
C GLN A 277 -13.07 -12.25 39.52
N GLN A 278 -13.56 -13.46 39.22
CA GLN A 278 -13.30 -14.12 37.94
C GLN A 278 -13.89 -13.32 36.77
N LEU A 279 -15.14 -12.83 36.90
CA LEU A 279 -15.81 -12.02 35.88
C LEU A 279 -15.03 -10.75 35.55
N LYS A 280 -14.34 -10.14 36.53
CA LYS A 280 -13.49 -8.95 36.31
C LYS A 280 -12.26 -9.22 35.44
N HIS A 281 -11.83 -10.48 35.36
CA HIS A 281 -10.61 -10.89 34.65
C HIS A 281 -10.91 -11.65 33.36
N VAL A 282 -12.16 -11.68 32.90
CA VAL A 282 -12.54 -12.35 31.65
C VAL A 282 -11.95 -11.59 30.46
N ASN A 283 -10.84 -12.08 29.94
CA ASN A 283 -10.14 -11.54 28.79
C ASN A 283 -9.67 -12.63 27.81
N SER A 284 -9.88 -13.90 28.14
CA SER A 284 -9.46 -15.08 27.40
C SER A 284 -10.56 -16.14 27.42
N PHE A 285 -10.40 -17.16 26.58
CA PHE A 285 -11.33 -18.28 26.56
C PHE A 285 -11.33 -19.02 27.91
N ASP A 286 -10.15 -19.26 28.47
CA ASP A 286 -10.00 -20.01 29.72
C ASP A 286 -10.63 -19.26 30.90
N SER A 287 -10.35 -17.96 31.03
CA SER A 287 -10.94 -17.12 32.09
C SER A 287 -12.47 -17.03 31.98
N HIS A 288 -13.01 -16.93 30.76
CA HIS A 288 -14.46 -17.01 30.52
C HIS A 288 -15.03 -18.37 30.95
N MET A 289 -14.34 -19.46 30.61
CA MET A 289 -14.77 -20.82 30.93
C MET A 289 -14.72 -21.11 32.42
N ASP A 290 -13.72 -20.59 33.14
CA ASP A 290 -13.60 -20.71 34.59
C ASP A 290 -14.75 -20.02 35.32
N ALA A 291 -15.09 -18.79 34.90
CA ALA A 291 -16.23 -18.06 35.45
C ALA A 291 -17.56 -18.79 35.15
N SER A 292 -17.72 -19.28 33.91
CA SER A 292 -18.90 -20.05 33.51
C SER A 292 -19.03 -21.39 34.24
N SER A 293 -17.91 -22.07 34.54
CA SER A 293 -17.90 -23.30 35.33
C SER A 293 -18.31 -23.02 36.76
N THR A 294 -17.70 -22.02 37.39
CA THR A 294 -17.98 -21.62 38.78
C THR A 294 -19.45 -21.23 38.94
N TYR A 295 -20.03 -20.49 37.98
CA TYR A 295 -21.46 -20.20 37.96
C TYR A 295 -22.34 -21.45 37.84
N ARG A 296 -22.01 -22.38 36.92
CA ARG A 296 -22.78 -23.62 36.72
C ARG A 296 -22.72 -24.54 37.95
N GLU A 297 -21.55 -24.66 38.57
CA GLU A 297 -21.38 -25.38 39.82
C GLU A 297 -22.26 -24.76 40.91
N LEU A 298 -22.13 -23.45 41.14
CA LEU A 298 -22.94 -22.72 42.12
C LEU A 298 -24.45 -22.90 41.89
N SER A 299 -24.91 -22.77 40.64
CA SER A 299 -26.33 -22.97 40.31
C SER A 299 -26.80 -24.43 40.47
N SER A 300 -25.92 -25.42 40.30
CA SER A 300 -26.25 -26.84 40.51
C SER A 300 -26.26 -27.21 41.99
N ASP A 301 -25.41 -26.58 42.78
CA ASP A 301 -25.31 -26.79 44.22
C ASP A 301 -26.55 -26.26 44.94
N LEU A 302 -27.06 -25.12 44.49
CA LEU A 302 -28.23 -24.44 45.06
C LEU A 302 -29.58 -24.99 44.56
N TRP A 303 -29.61 -26.25 44.10
CA TRP A 303 -30.85 -26.88 43.65
C TRP A 303 -31.72 -27.32 44.84
N PRO A 304 -33.07 -27.16 44.79
CA PRO A 304 -33.94 -27.21 45.97
C PRO A 304 -33.93 -28.50 46.80
N ASP A 305 -33.51 -29.63 46.22
CA ASP A 305 -33.68 -30.96 46.82
C ASP A 305 -32.37 -31.63 47.24
N LYS A 306 -31.24 -30.90 47.26
CA LYS A 306 -29.94 -31.47 47.64
C LYS A 306 -29.71 -31.42 49.15
N ASP A 307 -29.38 -32.56 49.75
CA ASP A 307 -28.87 -32.63 51.12
C ASP A 307 -27.45 -32.03 51.20
N LEU A 308 -27.22 -31.18 52.20
CA LEU A 308 -25.96 -30.44 52.34
C LEU A 308 -24.80 -31.41 52.63
N LEU A 309 -25.03 -32.42 53.47
CA LEU A 309 -23.99 -33.40 53.83
C LEU A 309 -23.62 -34.28 52.64
N GLU A 310 -24.61 -34.74 51.87
CA GLU A 310 -24.39 -35.46 50.61
C GLU A 310 -23.62 -34.59 49.60
N LEU A 311 -23.99 -33.32 49.45
CA LEU A 311 -23.30 -32.39 48.56
C LEU A 311 -21.83 -32.19 48.95
N GLN A 312 -21.54 -31.90 50.23
CA GLN A 312 -20.15 -31.71 50.66
C GLN A 312 -19.34 -33.01 50.57
N SER A 313 -19.99 -34.17 50.78
CA SER A 313 -19.36 -35.48 50.58
C SER A 313 -18.98 -35.70 49.11
N GLN A 314 -19.86 -35.34 48.16
CA GLN A 314 -19.56 -35.41 46.73
C GLN A 314 -18.39 -34.50 46.36
N ARG A 315 -18.36 -33.27 46.87
CA ARG A 315 -17.28 -32.30 46.61
C ARG A 315 -15.94 -32.75 47.17
N ALA A 316 -15.94 -33.30 48.38
CA ALA A 316 -14.74 -33.88 48.98
C ALA A 316 -14.20 -35.05 48.14
N TYR A 317 -15.09 -35.89 47.60
CA TYR A 317 -14.72 -36.97 46.69
C TYR A 317 -14.13 -36.46 45.37
N GLU A 318 -14.72 -35.42 44.77
CA GLU A 318 -14.19 -34.79 43.55
C GLU A 318 -12.80 -34.17 43.79
N LEU A 319 -12.64 -33.43 44.89
CA LEU A 319 -11.33 -32.90 45.32
C LEU A 319 -10.31 -34.02 45.50
N LYS A 320 -10.68 -35.12 46.16
CA LYS A 320 -9.79 -36.27 46.38
C LYS A 320 -9.36 -36.91 45.07
N THR A 321 -10.28 -37.05 44.13
CA THR A 321 -10.00 -37.57 42.78
C THR A 321 -9.01 -36.68 42.04
N ARG A 322 -9.20 -35.35 42.11
CA ARG A 322 -8.30 -34.36 41.52
C ARG A 322 -6.91 -34.34 42.18
N LEU A 323 -6.84 -34.46 43.50
CA LEU A 323 -5.57 -34.56 44.23
C LEU A 323 -4.78 -35.84 43.88
N ALA A 324 -5.48 -36.88 43.40
CA ALA A 324 -4.86 -38.10 42.91
C ALA A 324 -4.41 -38.01 41.44
N GLU A 325 -4.79 -36.94 40.71
CA GLU A 325 -4.27 -36.69 39.36
C GLU A 325 -2.78 -36.31 39.41
N LYS A 326 -2.03 -36.78 38.41
CA LYS A 326 -0.57 -36.64 38.34
C LYS A 326 -0.07 -35.20 38.16
N SER A 327 -0.99 -34.24 38.02
CA SER A 327 -0.74 -32.81 37.81
C SER A 327 -0.34 -32.07 39.09
N VAL A 328 -0.60 -32.64 40.27
CA VAL A 328 -0.25 -32.02 41.57
C VAL A 328 1.13 -32.52 42.04
N PRO A 329 2.13 -31.63 42.26
CA PRO A 329 3.44 -31.99 42.78
C PRO A 329 3.38 -32.70 44.13
N GLU A 330 4.24 -33.68 44.36
CA GLU A 330 4.25 -34.48 45.61
C GLU A 330 4.51 -33.62 46.85
N GLU A 331 5.30 -32.56 46.73
CA GLU A 331 5.64 -31.63 47.82
C GLU A 331 4.41 -30.94 48.40
N ILE A 332 3.45 -30.57 47.56
CA ILE A 332 2.20 -29.92 47.97
C ILE A 332 1.14 -30.97 48.32
N ARG A 333 1.25 -32.18 47.74
CA ARG A 333 0.28 -33.27 47.95
C ARG A 333 0.20 -33.68 49.41
N GLU A 334 1.31 -33.75 50.14
CA GLU A 334 1.29 -34.09 51.56
C GLU A 334 0.48 -33.07 52.39
N GLU A 335 0.70 -31.77 52.16
CA GLU A 335 -0.04 -30.70 52.83
C GLU A 335 -1.55 -30.76 52.48
N LEU A 336 -1.87 -30.98 51.20
CA LEU A 336 -3.25 -31.08 50.73
C LEU A 336 -3.95 -32.32 51.28
N GLN A 337 -3.24 -33.44 51.46
CA GLN A 337 -3.78 -34.65 52.08
C GLN A 337 -4.08 -34.47 53.57
N VAL A 338 -3.29 -33.64 54.28
CA VAL A 338 -3.60 -33.27 55.67
C VAL A 338 -4.92 -32.50 55.72
N LYS A 339 -5.07 -31.47 54.87
CA LYS A 339 -6.32 -30.70 54.77
C LYS A 339 -7.52 -31.57 54.36
N MET A 340 -7.31 -32.56 53.48
CA MET A 340 -8.35 -33.52 53.09
C MET A 340 -8.80 -34.40 54.27
N ARG A 341 -7.86 -34.86 55.11
CA ARG A 341 -8.20 -35.62 56.32
C ARG A 341 -9.02 -34.81 57.31
N GLU A 342 -8.78 -33.51 57.39
CA GLU A 342 -9.61 -32.62 58.20
C GLU A 342 -11.02 -32.48 57.65
N ILE A 343 -11.18 -32.35 56.33
CA ILE A 343 -12.51 -32.32 55.67
C ILE A 343 -13.26 -33.62 55.96
N ASP A 344 -12.61 -34.78 55.77
CA ASP A 344 -13.21 -36.09 56.07
C ASP A 344 -13.63 -36.21 57.55
N ALA A 345 -12.88 -35.58 58.47
CA ALA A 345 -13.21 -35.58 59.89
C ALA A 345 -14.45 -34.73 60.20
N GLU A 346 -14.62 -33.56 59.58
CA GLU A 346 -15.83 -32.74 59.75
C GLU A 346 -17.06 -33.40 59.13
N LEU A 347 -16.92 -34.01 57.94
CA LEU A 347 -18.00 -34.77 57.30
C LEU A 347 -18.47 -35.94 58.17
N LYS A 348 -17.54 -36.67 58.82
CA LYS A 348 -17.88 -37.76 59.75
C LYS A 348 -18.62 -37.30 61.00
N LYS A 349 -18.40 -36.05 61.44
CA LYS A 349 -19.14 -35.45 62.55
C LYS A 349 -20.52 -34.96 62.13
N GLY A 350 -20.81 -34.93 60.83
CA GLY A 350 -22.02 -34.32 60.28
C GLY A 350 -21.96 -32.78 60.26
N ASP A 351 -20.78 -32.18 60.45
CA ASP A 351 -20.61 -30.72 60.40
C ASP A 351 -20.35 -30.28 58.95
N SER A 352 -21.45 -30.18 58.20
CA SER A 352 -21.47 -29.81 56.79
C SER A 352 -20.96 -28.38 56.55
N ASP A 353 -21.15 -27.47 57.49
CA ASP A 353 -20.74 -26.06 57.38
C ASP A 353 -19.22 -25.92 57.53
N ALA A 354 -18.64 -26.61 58.52
CA ALA A 354 -17.19 -26.67 58.68
C ALA A 354 -16.52 -27.36 57.49
N ALA A 355 -17.12 -28.45 56.98
CA ALA A 355 -16.65 -29.12 55.78
C ALA A 355 -16.69 -28.20 54.56
N GLU A 356 -17.79 -27.48 54.35
CA GLU A 356 -17.96 -26.53 53.23
C GLU A 356 -16.83 -25.49 53.20
N LYS A 357 -16.58 -24.80 54.33
CA LYS A 357 -15.55 -23.75 54.41
C LYS A 357 -14.15 -24.29 54.09
N LYS A 358 -13.83 -25.50 54.58
CA LYS A 358 -12.53 -26.14 54.31
C LYS A 358 -12.40 -26.57 52.85
N ILE A 359 -13.47 -27.12 52.26
CA ILE A 359 -13.55 -27.48 50.83
C ILE A 359 -13.36 -26.25 49.95
N SER A 360 -14.08 -25.15 50.21
CA SER A 360 -13.93 -23.90 49.47
C SER A 360 -12.52 -23.33 49.59
N HIS A 361 -11.94 -23.31 50.79
CA HIS A 361 -10.59 -22.79 51.00
C HIS A 361 -9.53 -23.60 50.23
N LEU A 362 -9.62 -24.93 50.29
CA LEU A 362 -8.72 -25.83 49.57
C LEU A 362 -8.86 -25.66 48.05
N THR A 363 -10.09 -25.58 47.56
CA THR A 363 -10.40 -25.35 46.14
C THR A 363 -9.78 -24.04 45.65
N LYS A 364 -9.93 -22.95 46.42
CA LYS A 364 -9.33 -21.65 46.10
C LYS A 364 -7.80 -21.71 46.05
N GLN A 365 -7.15 -22.44 46.96
CA GLN A 365 -5.70 -22.65 46.95
C GLN A 365 -5.25 -23.40 45.70
N LEU A 366 -5.96 -24.46 45.31
CA LEU A 366 -5.65 -25.23 44.11
C LEU A 366 -5.84 -24.39 42.83
N LYS A 367 -6.89 -23.56 42.77
CA LYS A 367 -7.13 -22.62 41.65
C LYS A 367 -6.00 -21.60 41.54
N ALA A 368 -5.64 -20.97 42.65
CA ALA A 368 -4.57 -19.97 42.69
C ALA A 368 -3.20 -20.55 42.29
N ALA A 369 -2.97 -21.83 42.59
CA ALA A 369 -1.74 -22.54 42.23
C ALA A 369 -1.77 -23.12 40.79
N GLY A 370 -2.86 -22.96 40.05
CA GLY A 370 -3.00 -23.46 38.68
C GLY A 370 -3.22 -24.97 38.57
N TYR A 371 -3.50 -25.65 39.70
CA TYR A 371 -3.81 -27.08 39.75
C TYR A 371 -5.31 -27.37 39.67
N TRP A 372 -6.12 -26.31 39.59
CA TRP A 372 -7.57 -26.38 39.48
C TRP A 372 -8.04 -25.42 38.39
N THR A 373 -7.77 -25.78 37.15
CA THR A 373 -8.35 -25.18 35.95
C THR A 373 -8.99 -26.30 35.13
N ARG A 374 -10.06 -25.97 34.41
CA ARG A 374 -10.75 -26.96 33.59
C ARG A 374 -10.02 -27.27 32.29
#